data_AF-A0A183JRZ2-F1
#
_entry.id   AF-A0A183JRZ2-F1
#
_cell.length_a   1.000
_cell.length_b   1.000
_cell.length_c   1.000
_cell.angle_alpha   90.00
_cell.angle_beta   90.00
_cell.angle_gamma   90.00
#
_symmetry.space_group_name_H-M   'P 1'
#
loop_
_entity.id
_entity.type
_entity.pdbx_description
1 polymer ?
#
loop_
_entity_poly.entity_id
_entity_poly.type
_entity_poly.pdbx_seq_one_letter_code
_entity_poly.pdbx_strand_id
1 'polypeptide(L)'
;MPSELGPIHLIPFYLHPRYYYFKEYAGGVLIIKRTQYSLVGGMSNSFWGWGREDDEFQIRLKSKGFKVIIIRIHIDINSHMNFFSG
;
A
#
# COMPACT_ATOMS: atom_id res chain seq x y z
N MET A 1 -10.21 -8.92 5.15
CA MET A 1 -9.33 -9.85 4.40
C MET A 1 -9.26 -9.40 2.94
N PRO A 2 -8.11 -9.52 2.24
CA PRO A 2 -8.01 -9.13 0.82
C PRO A 2 -9.04 -9.87 -0.04
N SER A 3 -9.65 -9.18 -0.99
CA SER A 3 -10.62 -9.78 -1.93
C SER A 3 -9.89 -10.48 -3.09
N GLU A 4 -10.64 -11.13 -3.99
CA GLU A 4 -10.04 -11.68 -5.22
C GLU A 4 -9.50 -10.59 -6.17
N LEU A 5 -9.94 -9.33 -6.01
CA LEU A 5 -9.49 -8.22 -6.85
C LEU A 5 -8.02 -7.86 -6.64
N GLY A 6 -7.45 -8.14 -5.47
CA GLY A 6 -6.05 -7.89 -5.20
C GLY A 6 -5.74 -7.57 -3.74
N PRO A 7 -4.48 -7.18 -3.46
CA PRO A 7 -4.00 -6.91 -2.11
C PRO A 7 -4.54 -5.59 -1.57
N ILE A 8 -4.52 -5.48 -0.24
CA ILE A 8 -4.89 -4.26 0.49
C ILE A 8 -3.61 -3.55 0.93
N HIS A 9 -3.49 -2.27 0.57
CA HIS A 9 -2.41 -1.40 1.02
C HIS A 9 -2.89 -0.49 2.14
N LEU A 10 -2.24 -0.58 3.30
CA LEU A 10 -2.68 0.09 4.53
C LEU A 10 -2.10 1.50 4.69
N ILE A 11 -1.00 1.80 4.00
CA ILE A 11 -0.28 3.07 4.17
C ILE A 11 -0.52 3.95 2.95
N PRO A 12 -1.55 4.82 2.97
CA PRO A 12 -1.80 5.69 1.84
C PRO A 12 -0.62 6.63 1.60
N PHE A 13 -0.32 6.87 0.32
CA PHE A 13 0.80 7.70 -0.11
C PHE A 13 0.80 9.11 0.52
N TYR A 14 -0.38 9.70 0.72
CA TYR A 14 -0.54 11.04 1.30
C TYR A 14 -0.23 11.14 2.80
N LEU A 15 0.01 10.02 3.49
CA LEU A 15 0.53 10.02 4.86
C LEU A 15 2.05 9.79 4.91
N HIS A 16 2.68 9.45 3.78
CA HIS A 16 4.11 9.16 3.77
C HIS A 16 4.95 10.45 3.72
N PRO A 17 5.88 10.68 4.67
CA PRO A 17 6.60 11.95 4.79
C PRO A 17 7.50 12.28 3.58
N ARG A 18 7.94 11.26 2.84
CA ARG A 18 8.81 11.42 1.66
C ARG A 18 8.10 11.19 0.32
N TYR A 19 7.01 10.43 0.31
CA TYR A 19 6.37 9.93 -0.92
C TYR A 19 4.96 10.48 -1.09
N TYR A 20 4.66 11.59 -0.42
CA TYR A 20 3.38 12.29 -0.44
C TYR A 20 2.84 12.59 -1.86
N TYR A 21 3.72 12.77 -2.85
CA TYR A 21 3.34 13.06 -4.23
C TYR A 21 3.33 11.83 -5.15
N PHE A 22 3.73 10.65 -4.66
CA PHE A 22 3.82 9.44 -5.45
C PHE A 22 2.58 8.56 -5.26
N LYS A 23 1.58 8.71 -6.12
CA LYS A 23 0.27 8.05 -5.99
C LYS A 23 0.34 6.52 -6.08
N GLU A 24 1.34 6.02 -6.78
CA GLU A 24 1.59 4.61 -6.98
C GLU A 24 2.36 3.96 -5.82
N TYR A 25 2.75 4.72 -4.80
CA TYR A 25 3.45 4.20 -3.61
C TYR A 25 2.73 2.96 -3.06
N ALA A 26 3.45 1.84 -3.00
CA ALA A 26 2.95 0.55 -2.52
C ALA A 26 3.70 0.03 -1.29
N GLY A 27 4.60 0.84 -0.72
CA GLY A 27 5.48 0.39 0.34
C GLY A 27 4.91 0.43 1.74
N GLY A 28 5.68 -0.11 2.68
CA GLY A 28 5.35 -0.14 4.10
C GLY A 28 4.51 -1.35 4.51
N VAL A 29 3.18 -1.28 4.42
CA VAL A 29 2.31 -2.42 4.82
C VAL A 29 1.29 -2.77 3.73
N LEU A 30 1.45 -3.98 3.20
CA LEU A 30 0.58 -4.60 2.19
C LEU A 30 0.08 -5.97 2.70
N ILE A 31 -1.23 -6.18 2.65
CA ILE A 31 -1.87 -7.46 3.01
C ILE A 31 -2.29 -8.16 1.72
N ILE A 32 -1.79 -9.37 1.50
CA ILE A 32 -2.04 -10.17 0.29
C ILE A 32 -2.45 -11.61 0.64
N LYS A 33 -3.30 -12.22 -0.20
CA LYS A 33 -3.59 -13.65 -0.09
C LYS A 33 -2.39 -14.48 -0.53
N ARG A 34 -2.15 -15.61 0.13
CA ARG A 34 -1.11 -16.56 -0.25
C ARG A 34 -1.22 -17.00 -1.72
N THR A 35 -2.44 -17.28 -2.18
CA THR A 35 -2.70 -17.68 -3.58
C THR A 35 -2.28 -16.59 -4.57
N GLN A 36 -2.64 -15.33 -4.32
CA GLN A 36 -2.23 -14.18 -5.14
C GLN A 36 -0.71 -13.99 -5.14
N TYR A 37 -0.07 -14.11 -3.97
CA TYR A 37 1.40 -14.03 -3.84
C TYR A 37 2.10 -15.12 -4.67
N SER A 38 1.60 -16.36 -4.61
CA SER A 38 2.12 -17.45 -5.44
C SER A 38 1.88 -17.21 -6.93
N LEU A 39 0.72 -16.69 -7.33
CA LEU A 39 0.38 -16.41 -8.74
C LEU A 39 1.29 -15.36 -9.39
N VAL A 40 1.77 -14.37 -8.62
CA VAL A 40 2.73 -13.37 -9.11
C VAL A 40 4.19 -13.82 -8.99
N GLY A 41 4.46 -15.02 -8.46
CA GLY A 41 5.82 -15.53 -8.25
C GLY A 41 6.57 -14.87 -7.10
N GLY A 42 5.84 -14.30 -6.13
CA GLY A 42 6.42 -13.57 -5.00
C GLY A 42 7.20 -12.30 -5.38
N MET A 43 8.01 -11.81 -4.44
CA MET A 43 8.89 -10.66 -4.66
C MET A 43 10.15 -11.03 -5.45
N SER A 44 10.77 -10.03 -6.08
CA SER A 44 12.06 -10.20 -6.75
C SER A 44 13.21 -10.38 -5.77
N ASN A 45 14.16 -11.25 -6.13
CA ASN A 45 15.41 -11.47 -5.39
C ASN A 45 16.57 -10.59 -5.89
N SER A 46 16.31 -9.66 -6.81
CA SER A 46 17.34 -8.81 -7.43
C SER A 46 17.59 -7.50 -6.69
N PHE A 47 16.78 -7.19 -5.68
CA PHE A 47 16.88 -5.95 -4.90
C PHE A 47 17.75 -6.18 -3.67
N TRP A 48 18.99 -5.70 -3.75
CA TRP A 48 19.95 -5.69 -2.65
C TRP A 48 20.32 -4.25 -2.33
N GLY A 49 19.99 -3.79 -1.12
CA GLY A 49 20.14 -2.39 -0.73
C GLY A 49 18.84 -1.59 -0.87
N TRP A 50 18.95 -0.32 -1.23
CA TRP A 50 17.85 0.63 -1.05
C TRP A 50 16.89 0.74 -2.25
N GLY A 51 15.80 -0.01 -2.14
CA GLY A 51 14.49 0.36 -2.68
C GLY A 51 14.12 -0.19 -4.06
N ARG A 52 12.91 0.19 -4.49
CA ARG A 52 12.20 -0.25 -5.71
C ARG A 52 11.68 -1.68 -5.72
N GLU A 53 11.86 -2.44 -4.63
CA GLU A 53 11.30 -3.79 -4.48
C GLU A 53 9.78 -3.75 -4.48
N ASP A 54 9.19 -2.78 -3.76
CA ASP A 54 7.73 -2.62 -3.66
C ASP A 54 7.13 -2.16 -4.99
N ASP A 55 7.83 -1.31 -5.73
CA ASP A 55 7.40 -0.82 -7.06
C ASP A 55 7.39 -1.96 -8.08
N GLU A 56 8.44 -2.78 -8.09
CA GLU A 56 8.52 -3.96 -8.97
C GLU A 56 7.45 -5.00 -8.62
N PHE A 57 7.23 -5.23 -7.33
CA PHE A 57 6.17 -6.12 -6.88
C PHE A 57 4.78 -5.60 -7.30
N GLN A 58 4.56 -4.28 -7.23
CA GLN A 58 3.32 -3.65 -7.72
C GLN A 58 3.12 -3.86 -9.23
N ILE A 59 4.20 -3.82 -10.03
CA ILE A 59 4.15 -4.11 -11.47
C ILE A 59 3.75 -5.57 -11.71
N ARG A 60 4.28 -6.53 -10.94
CA ARG A 60 3.88 -7.95 -11.04
C ARG A 60 2.40 -8.17 -10.71
N LEU A 61 1.90 -7.49 -9.69
CA LEU A 61 0.48 -7.54 -9.33
C LEU A 61 -0.40 -7.04 -10.47
N LYS A 62 -0.04 -5.87 -11.04
CA LYS A 62 -0.76 -5.27 -12.18
C LYS A 62 -0.70 -6.17 -13.41
N SER A 63 0.43 -6.82 -13.71
CA SER A 63 0.57 -7.71 -14.87
C SER A 63 -0.26 -8.99 -14.78
N LYS A 64 -0.63 -9.40 -13.55
CA LYS A 64 -1.59 -10.49 -13.31
C LYS A 64 -3.04 -10.02 -13.14
N GLY A 65 -3.32 -8.74 -13.39
CA GLY A 65 -4.67 -8.16 -13.32
C GLY A 65 -5.14 -7.81 -11.92
N PHE A 66 -4.27 -7.86 -10.90
CA PHE A 66 -4.63 -7.46 -9.54
C PHE A 66 -4.60 -5.94 -9.38
N LYS A 67 -5.56 -5.42 -8.63
CA LYS A 67 -5.63 -4.01 -8.23
C LYS A 67 -5.22 -3.86 -6.77
N VAL A 68 -4.27 -2.97 -6.51
CA VAL A 68 -3.92 -2.59 -5.14
C VAL A 68 -5.04 -1.70 -4.58
N ILE A 69 -5.67 -2.17 -3.50
CA ILE A 69 -6.79 -1.48 -2.85
C ILE A 69 -6.21 -0.68 -1.68
N ILE A 70 -6.23 0.65 -1.79
CA ILE A 70 -5.74 1.54 -0.73
C ILE A 70 -6.86 1.76 0.29
N ILE A 71 -6.57 1.55 1.58
CA ILE A 71 -7.47 1.95 2.65
C ILE A 71 -7.47 3.48 2.76
N ARG A 72 -8.65 4.07 2.65
CA ARG A 72 -8.85 5.48 2.99
C ARG A 72 -9.01 5.59 4.49
N ILE A 73 -7.96 6.06 5.16
CA ILE A 73 -8.07 6.47 6.56
C ILE A 73 -8.66 7.88 6.55
N HIS A 74 -9.86 8.02 7.10
CA HIS A 74 -10.42 9.31 7.42
C HIS A 74 -9.82 9.76 8.76
N ILE A 75 -8.95 10.75 8.72
CA ILE A 75 -8.42 11.39 9.92
C ILE A 75 -9.32 12.61 10.17
N ASP A 76 -10.19 12.52 11.18
CA ASP A 76 -10.98 13.67 11.61
C ASP A 76 -10.08 14.60 12.45
N ILE A 77 -9.56 15.61 11.78
CA ILE A 77 -8.68 16.64 12.36
C ILE A 77 -9.44 17.55 13.34
N ASN A 78 -10.78 17.58 13.30
CA ASN A 78 -11.61 18.47 14.12
C ASN A 78 -11.97 17.88 15.48
N SER A 79 -11.75 16.57 15.68
CA SER A 79 -12.07 15.87 16.93
C SER A 79 -11.30 16.39 18.16
N HIS A 80 -10.18 17.09 17.98
CA HIS A 80 -9.36 17.65 19.05
C HIS A 80 -9.64 19.12 19.41
N MET A 81 -10.39 19.87 18.59
CA MET A 81 -10.64 21.30 18.84
C MET A 81 -11.73 21.58 19.89
N ASN A 82 -12.50 20.57 20.30
CA ASN A 82 -13.57 20.71 21.30
C ASN A 82 -13.08 20.65 22.77
N PHE A 83 -11.77 20.48 23.02
CA PHE A 83 -11.21 20.42 24.37
C PHE A 83 -10.73 21.77 24.91
N PHE A 84 -10.71 22.84 24.10
CA PHE A 84 -10.22 24.16 24.50
C PHE A 84 -11.31 25.25 24.56
N SER A 85 -12.59 24.86 24.48
CA SER A 85 -13.73 25.79 24.53
C SER A 85 -14.61 25.60 25.77
N GLY A 86 -14.04 25.14 26.88
CA GLY A 86 -14.69 25.02 28.19
C GLY A 86 -14.18 26.05 29.19
#